data_AF-A0A1G1GQ97-F1
#
_entry.id   AF-A0A1G1GQ97-F1
#
_cell.length_a   1.000
_cell.length_b   1.000
_cell.length_c   1.000
_cell.angle_alpha   90.00
_cell.angle_beta   90.00
_cell.angle_gamma   90.00
#
_symmetry.space_group_name_H-M   'P 1'
#
loop_
_entity.id
_entity.type
_entity.pdbx_description
1 polymer ?
#
loop_
_entity_poly.entity_id
_entity_poly.type
_entity_poly.pdbx_seq_one_letter_code
_entity_poly.pdbx_strand_id
1 'polypeptide(L)'
;MKRCLILIAVVAAAMISPGSAKALIAAHQCNYCHAVHGAAGSALLNDTQAETLCMSCHGPAGISTLKAEVHLNDRNSVYPAFRITCRTCHDPHDNGGNWLGGSNIRLTGSRQDATGYARITTPNSGVREVVFESRGSTAGMPTLHSFADADEDANGYYDGVCETCHTLTKFHRNSAAGSHNHNTGDTCVRCHLHASNFVK
;
A
#
# COMPACT_ATOMS: atom_id res chain seq x y z
N MET A 1 55.15 31.92 16.02
CA MET A 1 53.69 31.99 16.20
C MET A 1 53.01 31.26 15.05
N LYS A 2 52.77 29.96 15.16
CA LYS A 2 52.07 29.16 14.13
C LYS A 2 50.64 28.97 14.62
N ARG A 3 49.68 29.68 14.03
CA ARG A 3 48.24 29.50 14.32
C ARG A 3 47.78 28.23 13.62
N CYS A 4 47.55 27.18 14.41
CA CYS A 4 46.92 25.95 13.96
C CYS A 4 45.42 26.22 13.81
N LEU A 5 44.92 26.31 12.58
CA LEU A 5 43.49 26.41 12.31
C LEU A 5 42.89 25.00 12.43
N ILE A 6 42.16 24.75 13.51
CA ILE A 6 41.37 23.53 13.67
C ILE A 6 40.10 23.71 12.83
N LEU A 7 39.98 22.98 11.72
CA LEU A 7 38.71 22.82 11.01
C LEU A 7 37.79 21.93 11.86
N ILE A 8 36.82 22.54 12.52
CA ILE A 8 35.67 21.82 13.08
C ILE A 8 34.71 21.59 11.90
N ALA A 9 34.73 20.39 11.34
CA ALA A 9 33.69 19.95 10.42
C ALA A 9 32.39 19.79 11.22
N VAL A 10 31.52 20.80 11.16
CA VAL A 10 30.15 20.69 11.66
C VAL A 10 29.42 19.73 10.73
N VAL A 11 29.31 18.46 11.13
CA VAL A 11 28.36 17.54 10.53
C VAL A 11 26.98 18.03 10.94
N ALA A 12 26.37 18.88 10.12
CA ALA A 12 24.96 19.21 10.24
C ALA A 12 24.18 17.93 9.97
N ALA A 13 23.85 17.20 11.03
CA ALA A 13 22.84 16.16 10.96
C ALA A 13 21.55 16.85 10.50
N ALA A 14 21.21 16.69 9.22
CA ALA A 14 19.93 17.10 8.70
C ALA A 14 18.87 16.38 9.53
N MET A 15 18.28 17.09 10.49
CA MET A 15 17.11 16.65 11.23
C MET A 15 15.96 16.69 10.24
N ILE A 16 15.86 15.63 9.44
CA ILE A 16 14.69 15.33 8.63
C ILE A 16 13.60 15.04 9.65
N SER A 17 12.82 16.05 10.01
CA SER A 17 11.63 15.87 10.82
C SER A 17 10.73 14.88 10.10
N PRO A 18 10.52 13.66 10.62
CA PRO A 18 9.53 12.78 10.03
C PRO A 18 8.19 13.50 10.08
N GLY A 19 7.40 13.39 9.00
CA GLY A 19 6.07 13.98 8.96
C GLY A 19 5.24 13.56 10.18
N SER A 20 4.32 14.41 10.62
CA SER A 20 3.48 14.13 11.79
C SER A 20 2.77 12.79 11.62
N ALA A 21 3.13 11.79 12.43
CA ALA A 21 2.42 10.53 12.47
C ALA A 21 1.00 10.78 12.97
N LYS A 22 0.01 10.41 12.16
CA LYS A 22 -1.41 10.52 12.50
C LYS A 22 -2.01 9.13 12.55
N ALA A 23 -3.03 8.97 13.38
CA ALA A 23 -3.97 7.88 13.20
C ALA A 23 -4.81 8.18 11.95
N LEU A 24 -4.83 7.26 11.00
CA LEU A 24 -5.54 7.45 9.73
C LEU A 24 -7.06 7.63 9.91
N ILE A 25 -7.67 6.84 10.80
CA ILE A 25 -9.09 6.98 11.12
C ILE A 25 -9.30 7.05 12.63
N ALA A 26 -10.40 7.70 13.04
CA ALA A 26 -10.80 7.80 14.45
C ALA A 26 -10.90 6.43 15.14
N ALA A 27 -11.16 5.36 14.37
CA ALA A 27 -11.22 3.99 14.88
C ALA A 27 -9.85 3.35 15.20
N HIS A 28 -8.72 3.95 14.79
CA HIS A 28 -7.37 3.45 15.06
C HIS A 28 -6.59 4.44 15.91
N GLN A 29 -6.74 4.40 17.23
CA GLN A 29 -5.94 5.25 18.12
C GLN A 29 -4.46 4.82 18.12
N CYS A 30 -3.55 5.77 18.36
CA CYS A 30 -2.10 5.51 18.31
C CYS A 30 -1.68 4.34 19.22
N ASN A 31 -2.31 4.20 20.38
CA ASN A 31 -2.02 3.18 21.37
C ASN A 31 -2.50 1.76 20.99
N TYR A 32 -3.34 1.63 19.97
CA TYR A 32 -3.73 0.32 19.46
C TYR A 32 -2.55 -0.35 18.75
N CYS A 33 -1.69 0.45 18.11
CA CYS A 33 -0.51 -0.05 17.42
C CYS A 33 0.78 0.17 18.21
N HIS A 34 0.85 1.22 19.04
CA HIS A 34 2.08 1.63 19.72
C HIS A 34 1.99 1.64 21.25
N ALA A 35 3.10 1.33 21.93
CA ALA A 35 3.28 1.54 23.36
C ALA A 35 4.36 2.61 23.61
N VAL A 36 3.91 3.83 23.91
CA VAL A 36 4.78 5.03 23.92
C VAL A 36 5.81 5.08 25.05
N HIS A 37 5.69 4.20 26.06
CA HIS A 37 6.64 4.09 27.16
C HIS A 37 7.57 2.87 27.05
N GLY A 38 7.47 2.11 25.97
CA GLY A 38 8.27 0.91 25.72
C GLY A 38 7.44 -0.17 25.06
N ALA A 39 7.92 -0.69 23.94
CA ALA A 39 7.24 -1.69 23.16
C ALA A 39 8.23 -2.76 22.67
N ALA A 40 7.71 -3.93 22.31
CA ALA A 40 8.53 -5.04 21.82
C ALA A 40 9.10 -4.77 20.41
N GLY A 41 8.36 -4.05 19.57
CA GLY A 41 8.75 -3.76 18.19
C GLY A 41 9.46 -2.43 17.99
N SER A 42 10.02 -2.28 16.78
CA SER A 42 10.65 -1.05 16.31
C SER A 42 9.65 0.12 16.31
N ALA A 43 10.14 1.35 16.52
CA ALA A 43 9.29 2.55 16.54
C ALA A 43 8.10 2.44 17.51
N LEU A 44 8.32 1.79 18.66
CA LEU A 44 7.34 1.63 19.73
C LEU A 44 6.13 0.78 19.32
N LEU A 45 6.27 -0.13 18.38
CA LEU A 45 5.18 -1.03 17.95
C LEU A 45 4.88 -2.09 19.03
N ASN A 46 3.59 -2.31 19.33
CA ASN A 46 3.11 -3.27 20.34
C ASN A 46 3.55 -4.71 20.05
N ASP A 47 3.83 -5.04 18.78
CA ASP A 47 4.38 -6.32 18.36
C ASP A 47 5.73 -6.12 17.65
N THR A 48 6.57 -7.13 17.67
CA THR A 48 7.82 -7.18 16.90
C THR A 48 7.61 -7.15 15.39
N GLN A 49 6.45 -7.62 14.91
CA GLN A 49 6.12 -7.68 13.49
C GLN A 49 4.80 -6.95 13.21
N ALA A 50 4.83 -6.03 12.25
CA ALA A 50 3.65 -5.26 11.86
C ALA A 50 2.52 -6.15 11.36
N GLU A 51 2.84 -7.22 10.63
CA GLU A 51 1.87 -8.15 10.11
C GLU A 51 1.13 -8.89 11.23
N THR A 52 1.83 -9.33 12.29
CA THR A 52 1.20 -9.94 13.46
C THR A 52 0.27 -8.95 14.16
N LEU A 53 0.71 -7.70 14.33
CA LEU A 53 -0.11 -6.66 14.93
C LEU A 53 -1.37 -6.39 14.11
N CYS A 54 -1.26 -6.19 12.80
CA CYS A 54 -2.41 -5.98 11.93
C CYS A 54 -3.40 -7.16 12.02
N MET A 55 -2.88 -8.38 11.97
CA MET A 55 -3.68 -9.60 12.01
C MET A 55 -4.26 -9.92 13.38
N SER A 56 -3.76 -9.34 14.47
CA SER A 56 -4.37 -9.47 15.80
C SER A 56 -5.81 -8.92 15.83
N CYS A 57 -6.09 -7.91 15.02
CA CYS A 57 -7.43 -7.32 14.87
C CYS A 57 -8.09 -7.72 13.55
N HIS A 58 -7.36 -7.70 12.44
CA HIS A 58 -7.89 -7.95 11.09
C HIS A 58 -7.80 -9.40 10.63
N GLY A 59 -7.14 -10.28 11.39
CA GLY A 59 -7.08 -11.70 11.07
C GLY A 59 -8.37 -12.45 11.38
N PRO A 60 -8.46 -13.75 11.05
CA PRO A 60 -9.66 -14.55 11.22
C PRO A 60 -10.24 -14.51 12.63
N ALA A 61 -9.37 -14.57 13.65
CA ALA A 61 -9.74 -14.53 15.07
C ALA A 61 -9.79 -13.12 15.68
N GLY A 62 -9.41 -12.08 14.93
CA GLY A 62 -9.36 -10.71 15.44
C GLY A 62 -10.74 -10.06 15.59
N ILE A 63 -10.80 -8.93 16.28
CA ILE A 63 -12.06 -8.23 16.60
C ILE A 63 -12.65 -7.43 15.42
N SER A 64 -11.85 -7.11 14.39
CA SER A 64 -12.32 -6.31 13.26
C SER A 64 -13.30 -7.09 12.40
N THR A 65 -14.37 -6.43 11.96
CA THR A 65 -15.29 -6.97 10.94
C THR A 65 -14.70 -6.90 9.54
N LEU A 66 -13.70 -6.05 9.32
CA LEU A 66 -12.97 -5.94 8.06
C LEU A 66 -11.75 -6.85 8.12
N LYS A 67 -11.92 -8.09 7.66
CA LYS A 67 -10.82 -9.06 7.64
C LYS A 67 -9.79 -8.71 6.56
N ALA A 68 -8.52 -8.94 6.85
CA ALA A 68 -7.40 -8.75 5.94
C ALA A 68 -6.62 -10.07 5.79
N GLU A 69 -5.80 -10.11 4.75
CA GLU A 69 -4.84 -11.19 4.48
C GLU A 69 -3.68 -10.56 3.69
N VAL A 70 -2.58 -11.30 3.56
CA VAL A 70 -1.47 -10.94 2.67
C VAL A 70 -1.69 -11.49 1.27
N HIS A 71 -1.11 -10.84 0.26
CA HIS A 71 -1.16 -11.34 -1.11
C HIS A 71 0.07 -12.22 -1.36
N LEU A 72 -0.18 -13.46 -1.76
CA LEU A 72 0.79 -14.52 -1.97
C LEU A 72 0.55 -15.16 -3.34
N ASN A 73 1.53 -15.87 -3.90
CA ASN A 73 1.28 -16.76 -5.03
C ASN A 73 0.51 -18.00 -4.59
N ASP A 74 -0.11 -18.66 -5.57
CA ASP A 74 -0.76 -19.95 -5.37
C ASP A 74 0.25 -21.00 -4.87
N ARG A 75 -0.22 -21.95 -4.05
CA ARG A 75 0.65 -22.97 -3.43
C ARG A 75 1.39 -23.82 -4.46
N ASN A 76 0.78 -23.99 -5.64
CA ASN A 76 1.33 -24.76 -6.75
C ASN A 76 1.86 -23.87 -7.89
N SER A 77 2.14 -22.58 -7.60
CA SER A 77 2.66 -21.66 -8.60
C SER A 77 4.01 -22.14 -9.14
N VAL A 78 4.19 -22.02 -10.46
CA VAL A 78 5.47 -22.27 -11.15
C VAL A 78 6.47 -21.13 -10.94
N TYR A 79 6.03 -20.01 -10.36
CA TYR A 79 6.87 -18.86 -10.03
C TYR A 79 7.36 -18.93 -8.58
N PRO A 80 8.51 -18.31 -8.26
CA PRO A 80 9.02 -18.23 -6.91
C PRO A 80 7.99 -17.68 -5.92
N ALA A 81 8.06 -18.16 -4.67
CA ALA A 81 7.23 -17.65 -3.59
C ALA A 81 7.36 -16.13 -3.48
N PHE A 82 6.22 -15.44 -3.44
CA PHE A 82 6.18 -14.00 -3.17
C PHE A 82 5.22 -13.72 -2.03
N ARG A 83 5.48 -12.61 -1.31
CA ARG A 83 4.61 -12.11 -0.26
C ARG A 83 4.58 -10.59 -0.26
N ILE A 84 3.42 -10.04 -0.55
CA ILE A 84 3.09 -8.62 -0.35
C ILE A 84 2.51 -8.50 1.05
N THR A 85 3.15 -7.70 1.90
CA THR A 85 2.69 -7.52 3.28
C THR A 85 1.68 -6.38 3.40
N CYS A 86 1.02 -6.27 4.55
CA CYS A 86 -0.01 -5.25 4.79
C CYS A 86 0.50 -3.83 4.43
N ARG A 87 1.73 -3.50 4.85
CA ARG A 87 2.34 -2.18 4.62
C ARG A 87 2.94 -1.98 3.23
N THR A 88 2.94 -3.02 2.41
CA THR A 88 3.33 -2.87 1.00
C THR A 88 2.27 -2.08 0.23
N CYS A 89 0.99 -2.29 0.58
CA CYS A 89 -0.12 -1.55 -0.02
C CYS A 89 -0.73 -0.51 0.93
N HIS A 90 -0.65 -0.70 2.26
CA HIS A 90 -1.31 0.17 3.22
C HIS A 90 -0.36 1.07 4.01
N ASP A 91 -0.74 2.33 4.17
CA ASP A 91 -0.14 3.27 5.10
C ASP A 91 -1.05 3.37 6.32
N PRO A 92 -0.67 2.82 7.49
CA PRO A 92 -1.52 2.86 8.68
C PRO A 92 -1.66 4.27 9.28
N HIS A 93 -0.85 5.23 8.81
CA HIS A 93 -0.84 6.59 9.32
C HIS A 93 -1.56 7.59 8.41
N ASP A 94 -1.74 7.31 7.12
CA ASP A 94 -2.45 8.22 6.22
C ASP A 94 -3.04 7.56 4.96
N ASN A 95 -4.07 8.17 4.38
CA ASN A 95 -4.49 7.91 3.00
C ASN A 95 -3.71 8.89 2.13
N GLY A 96 -2.61 8.43 1.52
CA GLY A 96 -1.80 9.28 0.64
C GLY A 96 -2.64 9.96 -0.45
N GLY A 97 -2.29 11.21 -0.78
CA GLY A 97 -2.82 11.84 -1.99
C GLY A 97 -2.41 11.02 -3.21
N ASN A 98 -3.19 10.98 -4.27
CA ASN A 98 -2.74 10.37 -5.52
C ASN A 98 -2.07 11.40 -6.43
N TRP A 99 -1.37 10.91 -7.44
CA TRP A 99 -0.60 11.74 -8.37
C TRP A 99 -1.49 12.64 -9.27
N LEU A 100 -2.79 12.36 -9.34
CA LEU A 100 -3.81 13.17 -10.03
C LEU A 100 -4.41 14.29 -9.15
N GLY A 101 -3.95 14.42 -7.90
CA GLY A 101 -4.39 15.49 -6.99
C GLY A 101 -5.58 15.13 -6.11
N GLY A 102 -6.04 13.88 -6.14
CA GLY A 102 -7.07 13.35 -5.24
C GLY A 102 -6.49 12.63 -4.02
N SER A 103 -7.34 11.88 -3.31
CA SER A 103 -6.93 11.10 -2.12
C SER A 103 -7.34 9.65 -2.29
N ASN A 104 -6.40 8.74 -2.03
CA ASN A 104 -6.72 7.32 -2.13
C ASN A 104 -7.62 6.84 -1.00
N ILE A 105 -8.38 5.78 -1.28
CA ILE A 105 -9.23 5.12 -0.31
C ILE A 105 -8.51 3.94 0.32
N ARG A 106 -9.01 3.51 1.49
CA ARG A 106 -8.61 2.25 2.14
C ARG A 106 -7.12 2.17 2.48
N LEU A 107 -6.55 3.26 2.98
CA LEU A 107 -5.16 3.31 3.45
C LEU A 107 -4.15 3.08 2.33
N THR A 108 -4.52 3.21 1.06
CA THR A 108 -3.68 2.75 -0.07
C THR A 108 -2.50 3.67 -0.32
N GLY A 109 -1.32 3.06 -0.47
CA GLY A 109 -0.01 3.69 -0.63
C GLY A 109 0.88 3.45 0.61
N SER A 110 2.20 3.61 0.48
CA SER A 110 3.13 3.42 1.61
C SER A 110 4.13 4.58 1.79
N ARG A 111 3.82 5.78 1.27
CA ARG A 111 4.66 7.00 1.22
C ARG A 111 6.16 6.71 1.13
N GLN A 112 6.61 6.28 -0.05
CA GLN A 112 7.99 5.84 -0.26
C GLN A 112 9.00 6.99 -0.40
N ASP A 113 8.51 8.20 -0.63
CA ASP A 113 9.32 9.40 -0.66
C ASP A 113 8.57 10.62 -0.07
N ALA A 114 9.27 11.74 0.04
CA ALA A 114 8.75 12.97 0.61
C ALA A 114 7.73 13.70 -0.28
N THR A 115 7.28 13.10 -1.39
CA THR A 115 6.30 13.72 -2.31
C THR A 115 4.91 13.79 -1.70
N GLY A 116 4.61 12.88 -0.77
CA GLY A 116 3.28 12.75 -0.18
C GLY A 116 2.26 12.03 -1.05
N TYR A 117 2.67 11.54 -2.22
CA TYR A 117 1.82 10.72 -3.09
C TYR A 117 1.80 9.25 -2.69
N ALA A 118 0.66 8.60 -2.90
CA ALA A 118 0.48 7.18 -2.69
C ALA A 118 1.23 6.41 -3.77
N ARG A 119 2.15 5.56 -3.30
CA ARG A 119 3.03 4.74 -4.13
C ARG A 119 3.19 3.37 -3.53
N ILE A 120 3.33 2.36 -4.37
CA ILE A 120 3.50 0.95 -4.00
C ILE A 120 4.76 0.41 -4.66
N THR A 121 5.55 -0.36 -3.90
CA THR A 121 6.74 -1.03 -4.42
C THR A 121 6.26 -2.31 -5.05
N THR A 122 6.39 -2.39 -6.36
CA THR A 122 5.98 -3.57 -7.12
C THR A 122 7.17 -4.51 -7.29
N PRO A 123 6.98 -5.84 -7.28
CA PRO A 123 8.09 -6.78 -7.42
C PRO A 123 8.85 -6.66 -8.74
N ASN A 124 8.15 -6.36 -9.84
CA ASN A 124 8.70 -6.46 -11.20
C ASN A 124 8.69 -5.12 -11.97
N SER A 125 8.24 -4.03 -11.35
CA SER A 125 8.09 -2.74 -12.05
C SER A 125 8.53 -1.55 -11.20
N GLY A 126 9.31 -1.80 -10.15
CA GLY A 126 9.80 -0.76 -9.25
C GLY A 126 8.69 -0.07 -8.48
N VAL A 127 8.92 1.18 -8.10
CA VAL A 127 7.93 2.01 -7.42
C VAL A 127 6.93 2.53 -8.44
N ARG A 128 5.64 2.35 -8.18
CA ARG A 128 4.56 2.86 -9.02
C ARG A 128 3.63 3.77 -8.23
N GLU A 129 3.14 4.79 -8.91
CA GLU A 129 2.04 5.63 -8.45
C GLU A 129 0.74 4.84 -8.58
N VAL A 130 -0.19 5.10 -7.65
CA VAL A 130 -1.46 4.38 -7.60
C VAL A 130 -2.59 5.38 -7.40
N VAL A 131 -3.65 5.23 -8.19
CA VAL A 131 -4.91 5.95 -8.03
C VAL A 131 -5.98 4.93 -7.67
N PHE A 132 -6.53 5.09 -6.47
CA PHE A 132 -7.57 4.23 -5.97
C PHE A 132 -8.59 5.08 -5.24
N GLU A 133 -9.58 5.57 -5.98
CA GLU A 133 -10.64 6.44 -5.49
C GLU A 133 -11.99 5.75 -5.50
N SER A 134 -12.10 4.66 -6.26
CA SER A 134 -13.33 3.91 -6.44
C SER A 134 -13.18 2.44 -6.08
N ARG A 135 -14.23 1.86 -5.47
CA ARG A 135 -14.33 0.40 -5.29
C ARG A 135 -14.92 -0.31 -6.52
N GLY A 136 -15.16 0.42 -7.60
CA GLY A 136 -15.75 -0.10 -8.83
C GLY A 136 -17.28 -0.15 -8.81
N SER A 137 -17.83 -0.45 -9.99
CA SER A 137 -19.24 -0.33 -10.33
C SER A 137 -20.18 -1.16 -9.46
N THR A 138 -19.81 -2.37 -9.04
CA THR A 138 -20.72 -3.19 -8.20
C THR A 138 -20.77 -2.77 -6.74
N ALA A 139 -19.87 -1.87 -6.32
CA ALA A 139 -20.01 -1.11 -5.08
C ALA A 139 -20.83 0.19 -5.27
N GLY A 140 -21.40 0.43 -6.46
CA GLY A 140 -22.12 1.65 -6.81
C GLY A 140 -21.23 2.88 -6.99
N MET A 141 -19.93 2.68 -7.26
CA MET A 141 -18.94 3.73 -7.44
C MET A 141 -18.49 3.81 -8.91
N PRO A 142 -17.84 4.91 -9.35
CA PRO A 142 -17.34 5.05 -10.72
C PRO A 142 -16.40 3.90 -11.16
N THR A 143 -16.24 3.67 -12.44
CA THR A 143 -15.33 2.64 -12.98
C THR A 143 -13.87 3.09 -12.99
N LEU A 144 -13.64 4.37 -13.24
CA LEU A 144 -12.32 5.01 -13.24
C LEU A 144 -11.67 5.00 -11.84
N HIS A 145 -10.34 4.88 -11.81
CA HIS A 145 -9.49 4.84 -10.62
C HIS A 145 -9.92 3.77 -9.61
N SER A 146 -10.31 2.60 -10.14
CA SER A 146 -10.83 1.49 -9.34
C SER A 146 -9.79 0.40 -9.13
N PHE A 147 -10.22 -0.87 -9.04
CA PHE A 147 -9.28 -1.97 -8.89
C PHE A 147 -8.46 -2.21 -10.15
N ALA A 148 -9.15 -2.16 -11.29
CA ALA A 148 -8.58 -2.25 -12.62
C ALA A 148 -9.57 -1.58 -13.58
N ASP A 149 -9.17 -0.50 -14.24
CA ASP A 149 -10.04 0.31 -15.11
C ASP A 149 -9.61 0.29 -16.57
N ALA A 150 -8.52 -0.42 -16.89
CA ALA A 150 -8.03 -0.57 -18.26
C ALA A 150 -7.54 0.73 -18.91
N ASP A 151 -6.99 1.68 -18.14
CA ASP A 151 -6.60 3.01 -18.66
C ASP A 151 -7.84 3.71 -19.27
N GLU A 152 -8.94 3.73 -18.50
CA GLU A 152 -10.25 4.24 -18.94
C GLU A 152 -10.20 5.71 -19.37
N ASP A 153 -9.28 6.49 -18.79
CA ASP A 153 -9.07 7.89 -19.13
C ASP A 153 -8.05 8.12 -20.27
N ALA A 154 -7.49 7.04 -20.84
CA ALA A 154 -6.55 7.04 -21.94
C ALA A 154 -5.33 7.96 -21.71
N ASN A 155 -4.89 8.08 -20.46
CA ASN A 155 -3.72 8.88 -20.09
C ASN A 155 -2.40 8.10 -20.32
N GLY A 156 -2.49 6.81 -20.65
CA GLY A 156 -1.36 5.92 -20.90
C GLY A 156 -0.77 5.28 -19.65
N TYR A 157 -1.41 5.44 -18.49
CA TYR A 157 -1.03 4.89 -17.20
C TYR A 157 -2.06 3.88 -16.72
N TYR A 158 -1.57 2.68 -16.37
CA TYR A 158 -2.34 1.64 -15.71
C TYR A 158 -2.15 1.78 -14.20
N ASP A 159 -2.99 2.61 -13.58
CA ASP A 159 -2.81 3.10 -12.21
C ASP A 159 -3.86 2.62 -11.20
N GLY A 160 -4.84 1.82 -11.65
CA GLY A 160 -5.73 1.07 -10.77
C GLY A 160 -4.97 0.18 -9.78
N VAL A 161 -5.49 0.02 -8.56
CA VAL A 161 -4.70 -0.55 -7.43
C VAL A 161 -4.15 -1.95 -7.71
N CYS A 162 -4.87 -2.79 -8.46
CA CYS A 162 -4.39 -4.11 -8.87
C CYS A 162 -3.51 -4.02 -10.10
N GLU A 163 -3.90 -3.19 -11.07
CA GLU A 163 -3.18 -3.00 -12.33
C GLU A 163 -1.77 -2.51 -12.10
N THR A 164 -1.49 -1.70 -11.08
CA THR A 164 -0.11 -1.25 -10.80
C THR A 164 0.90 -2.39 -10.66
N CYS A 165 0.51 -3.53 -10.10
CA CYS A 165 1.42 -4.64 -9.80
C CYS A 165 1.39 -5.78 -10.82
N HIS A 166 0.23 -6.08 -11.40
CA HIS A 166 0.06 -7.28 -12.21
C HIS A 166 0.74 -7.14 -13.57
N THR A 167 1.69 -8.03 -13.87
CA THR A 167 2.49 -8.04 -15.12
C THR A 167 2.34 -9.34 -15.90
N LEU A 168 1.95 -10.42 -15.22
CA LEU A 168 1.96 -11.79 -15.74
C LEU A 168 0.55 -12.41 -15.81
N THR A 169 -0.47 -11.71 -15.31
CA THR A 169 -1.87 -12.16 -15.35
C THR A 169 -2.36 -12.24 -16.80
N LYS A 170 -3.40 -13.04 -17.04
CA LYS A 170 -4.07 -13.04 -18.36
C LYS A 170 -4.78 -11.72 -18.62
N PHE A 171 -5.34 -11.14 -17.57
CA PHE A 171 -6.14 -9.92 -17.62
C PHE A 171 -5.53 -8.80 -16.78
N HIS A 172 -5.79 -7.55 -17.17
CA HIS A 172 -5.43 -6.35 -16.40
C HIS A 172 -3.97 -6.31 -15.98
N ARG A 173 -3.10 -6.00 -16.94
CA ARG A 173 -1.68 -5.81 -16.69
C ARG A 173 -1.36 -4.34 -16.46
N ASN A 174 -0.19 -4.07 -15.91
CA ASN A 174 0.33 -2.73 -15.69
C ASN A 174 0.88 -2.05 -16.97
N SER A 175 0.42 -2.51 -18.13
CA SER A 175 0.83 -2.13 -19.48
C SER A 175 -0.27 -2.53 -20.45
N ALA A 176 -0.20 -2.06 -21.70
CA ALA A 176 -1.15 -2.43 -22.76
C ALA A 176 -1.14 -3.92 -23.17
N ALA A 177 -0.23 -4.73 -22.63
CA ALA A 177 -0.18 -6.16 -22.90
C ALA A 177 -1.29 -6.93 -22.17
N GLY A 178 -1.75 -8.03 -22.76
CA GLY A 178 -2.81 -8.86 -22.17
C GLY A 178 -4.21 -8.39 -22.56
N SER A 179 -5.23 -8.85 -21.83
CA SER A 179 -6.62 -8.48 -22.10
C SER A 179 -7.17 -7.60 -20.97
N HIS A 180 -7.75 -6.46 -21.31
CA HIS A 180 -8.27 -5.52 -20.32
C HIS A 180 -9.80 -5.44 -20.29
N ASN A 181 -10.47 -6.51 -20.75
CA ASN A 181 -11.94 -6.54 -20.87
C ASN A 181 -12.61 -7.34 -19.74
N HIS A 182 -11.83 -7.88 -18.79
CA HIS A 182 -12.34 -8.76 -17.74
C HIS A 182 -12.82 -7.96 -16.54
N ASN A 183 -14.14 -7.78 -16.38
CA ASN A 183 -14.70 -7.05 -15.24
C ASN A 183 -14.08 -5.65 -15.07
N THR A 184 -13.83 -4.96 -16.19
CA THR A 184 -13.26 -3.61 -16.22
C THR A 184 -14.10 -2.66 -15.36
N GLY A 185 -13.44 -1.95 -14.43
CA GLY A 185 -14.08 -1.02 -13.52
C GLY A 185 -14.92 -1.68 -12.42
N ASP A 186 -14.89 -3.00 -12.25
CA ASP A 186 -15.68 -3.72 -11.24
C ASP A 186 -14.93 -3.91 -9.90
N THR A 187 -15.67 -4.25 -8.84
CA THR A 187 -15.14 -4.66 -7.54
C THR A 187 -14.46 -6.02 -7.64
N CYS A 188 -13.19 -6.03 -8.04
CA CYS A 188 -12.39 -7.25 -8.22
C CYS A 188 -12.39 -8.15 -6.99
N VAL A 189 -12.41 -7.58 -5.78
CA VAL A 189 -12.40 -8.34 -4.52
C VAL A 189 -13.69 -9.11 -4.21
N ARG A 190 -14.75 -8.98 -5.02
CA ARG A 190 -15.88 -9.93 -5.00
C ARG A 190 -15.44 -11.31 -5.49
N CYS A 191 -14.62 -11.31 -6.53
CA CYS A 191 -14.08 -12.51 -7.14
C CYS A 191 -12.65 -12.82 -6.69
N HIS A 192 -11.87 -11.89 -6.14
CA HIS A 192 -10.51 -12.12 -5.64
C HIS A 192 -10.46 -11.80 -4.14
N LEU A 193 -10.86 -12.76 -3.31
CA LEU A 193 -11.05 -12.53 -1.88
C LEU A 193 -9.71 -12.59 -1.14
N HIS A 194 -9.56 -11.77 -0.10
CA HIS A 194 -8.41 -11.82 0.79
C HIS A 194 -8.30 -13.20 1.47
N ALA A 195 -9.42 -13.86 1.79
CA ALA A 195 -9.45 -15.20 2.38
C ALA A 195 -8.80 -16.30 1.52
N SER A 196 -8.50 -16.03 0.25
CA SER A 196 -7.85 -16.96 -0.68
C SER A 196 -6.57 -16.34 -1.28
N ASN A 197 -5.90 -15.46 -0.54
CA ASN A 197 -4.66 -14.80 -0.95
C ASN A 197 -4.77 -14.02 -2.27
N PHE A 198 -5.97 -13.52 -2.60
CA PHE A 198 -6.33 -12.90 -3.89
C PHE A 198 -6.15 -13.78 -5.14
N VAL A 199 -5.79 -15.04 -4.97
CA VAL A 199 -5.74 -16.02 -6.06
C VAL A 199 -7.13 -16.64 -6.20
N LYS A 200 -7.70 -16.56 -7.40
CA LYS A 200 -8.86 -17.34 -7.82
C LYS A 200 -8.66 -17.87 -9.23
#